data_AF-A0AAE1C8S0-F1
#
_entry.id   AF-A0AAE1C8S0-F1
#
_cell.length_a   1.000
_cell.length_b   1.000
_cell.length_c   1.000
_cell.angle_alpha   90.00
_cell.angle_beta   90.00
_cell.angle_gamma   90.00
#
_symmetry.space_group_name_H-M   'P 1'
#
loop_
_entity.id
_entity.type
_entity.pdbx_description
1 polymer ?
#
loop_
_entity_poly.entity_id
_entity_poly.type
_entity_poly.pdbx_seq_one_letter_code
_entity_poly.pdbx_strand_id
1 'polypeptide(L)'
;MPDFHLSAQDIRVEGNTLKARLDNGEGGQTDAELDLNSILGNNDGTFVWADEGFARTAEEIHFTIEGGDNVPILRAQLRNNGGELQQADINLAERIGNDHGKFVFE
;
A
#
# COMPACT_ATOMS: atom_id res chain seq x y z
N MET A 1 4.14 14.65 1.22
CA MET A 1 2.71 14.65 0.84
C MET A 1 1.78 14.53 2.05
N PRO A 2 0.49 14.90 1.97
CA PRO A 2 -0.47 14.59 3.04
C PRO A 2 -0.75 13.08 3.08
N ASP A 3 -0.81 12.54 4.29
CA ASP A 3 -1.15 11.14 4.57
C ASP A 3 -2.53 10.79 4.00
N PHE A 4 -2.59 9.96 2.96
CA PHE A 4 -3.84 9.70 2.24
C PHE A 4 -4.94 9.15 3.16
N HIS A 5 -4.55 8.33 4.14
CA HIS A 5 -5.46 7.55 4.97
C HIS A 5 -6.27 8.37 5.96
N LEU A 6 -5.83 9.59 6.30
CA LEU A 6 -6.50 10.45 7.28
C LEU A 6 -7.85 10.99 6.76
N SER A 7 -7.96 11.22 5.45
CA SER A 7 -9.19 11.73 4.82
C SER A 7 -9.87 10.73 3.89
N ALA A 8 -9.20 9.62 3.57
CA ALA A 8 -9.72 8.61 2.67
C ALA A 8 -10.86 7.79 3.28
N GLN A 9 -11.75 7.30 2.42
CA GLN A 9 -12.83 6.39 2.81
C GLN A 9 -12.73 5.08 2.01
N ASP A 10 -13.32 4.01 2.56
CA ASP A 10 -13.38 2.69 1.92
C ASP A 10 -12.01 2.13 1.49
N ILE A 11 -10.97 2.41 2.27
CA ILE A 11 -9.59 1.99 2.02
C ILE A 11 -9.51 0.46 2.08
N ARG A 12 -9.02 -0.15 1.01
CA ARG A 12 -8.86 -1.60 0.91
C ARG A 12 -7.78 -1.97 -0.09
N VAL A 13 -7.29 -3.20 -0.01
CA VAL A 13 -6.42 -3.81 -1.02
C VAL A 13 -7.16 -4.98 -1.66
N GLU A 14 -7.26 -4.97 -2.99
CA GLU A 14 -7.80 -6.06 -3.81
C GLU A 14 -6.65 -6.66 -4.62
N GLY A 15 -6.19 -7.85 -4.25
CA GLY A 15 -4.98 -8.45 -4.80
C GLY A 15 -3.73 -7.64 -4.41
N ASN A 16 -3.22 -6.85 -5.34
CA ASN A 16 -2.09 -5.93 -5.15
C ASN A 16 -2.47 -4.46 -5.39
N THR A 17 -3.76 -4.16 -5.61
CA THR A 17 -4.23 -2.81 -5.92
C THR A 17 -4.82 -2.16 -4.67
N LEU A 18 -4.25 -1.04 -4.24
CA LEU A 18 -4.81 -0.17 -3.21
C LEU A 18 -5.97 0.63 -3.80
N LYS A 19 -7.11 0.64 -3.13
CA LYS A 19 -8.31 1.37 -3.54
C LYS A 19 -8.84 2.21 -2.38
N ALA A 20 -9.27 3.43 -2.67
CA ALA A 20 -9.95 4.28 -1.70
C ALA A 20 -10.74 5.40 -2.41
N ARG A 21 -11.66 6.02 -1.68
CA ARG A 21 -12.23 7.32 -2.08
C ARG A 21 -11.40 8.44 -1.46
N LEU A 22 -10.75 9.23 -2.28
CA LEU A 22 -9.84 10.30 -1.87
C LEU A 22 -10.51 11.66 -1.96
N ASP A 23 -10.18 12.57 -1.04
CA ASP A 23 -10.61 13.96 -1.10
C ASP A 23 -10.00 14.64 -2.34
N ASN A 24 -10.82 15.33 -3.12
CA ASN A 24 -10.41 15.95 -4.38
C ASN A 24 -10.06 17.46 -4.28
N GLY A 25 -10.11 18.05 -3.08
CA GLY A 25 -9.86 19.47 -2.85
C GLY A 25 -11.00 20.42 -3.21
N GLU A 26 -12.09 19.90 -3.80
CA GLU A 26 -13.27 20.66 -4.21
C GLU A 26 -14.50 20.40 -3.31
N GLY A 27 -14.29 19.78 -2.15
CA GLY A 27 -15.36 19.38 -1.23
C GLY A 27 -16.09 18.09 -1.64
N GLY A 28 -15.51 17.34 -2.59
CA GLY A 28 -15.98 16.03 -3.03
C GLY A 28 -14.94 14.93 -2.84
N GLN A 29 -15.29 13.72 -3.30
CA GLN A 29 -14.39 12.58 -3.29
C GLN A 29 -14.30 11.94 -4.68
N THR A 30 -13.19 11.28 -4.94
CA THR A 30 -12.92 10.57 -6.19
C THR A 30 -12.44 9.15 -5.88
N ASP A 31 -12.99 8.16 -6.57
CA ASP A 31 -12.47 6.79 -6.52
C ASP A 31 -11.07 6.75 -7.14
N ALA A 32 -10.10 6.32 -6.35
CA ALA A 32 -8.72 6.20 -6.76
C ALA A 32 -8.22 4.77 -6.56
N GLU A 33 -7.32 4.36 -7.44
CA GLU A 33 -6.66 3.06 -7.40
C GLU A 33 -5.15 3.24 -7.64
N LEU A 34 -4.33 2.43 -6.98
CA LEU A 34 -2.88 2.39 -7.15
C LEU A 34 -2.41 0.94 -7.16
N ASP A 35 -1.71 0.53 -8.22
CA ASP A 35 -1.05 -0.78 -8.26
C ASP A 35 0.19 -0.75 -7.35
N LEU A 36 0.10 -1.37 -6.17
CA LEU A 36 1.21 -1.45 -5.23
C LEU A 36 2.40 -2.20 -5.82
N ASN A 37 2.16 -3.11 -6.77
CA ASN A 37 3.22 -3.87 -7.41
C ASN A 37 4.08 -3.03 -8.38
N SER A 38 3.66 -1.79 -8.68
CA SER A 38 4.45 -0.81 -9.45
C SER A 38 5.39 0.04 -8.59
N ILE A 39 5.27 -0.03 -7.26
CA ILE A 39 6.07 0.80 -6.33
C ILE A 39 6.68 0.00 -5.16
N LEU A 40 6.27 -1.27 -5.00
CA LEU A 40 6.81 -2.21 -4.04
C LEU A 40 7.46 -3.41 -4.75
N GLY A 41 8.70 -3.69 -4.36
CA GLY A 41 9.44 -4.92 -4.65
C GLY A 41 9.57 -5.82 -3.43
N ASN A 42 10.17 -6.98 -3.66
CA ASN A 42 10.60 -7.92 -2.61
C ASN A 42 12.12 -8.08 -2.70
N ASN A 43 12.83 -7.66 -1.66
CA ASN A 43 14.26 -7.86 -1.52
C ASN A 43 14.54 -8.80 -0.34
N ASP A 44 14.93 -10.04 -0.65
CA ASP A 44 15.29 -11.07 0.32
C ASP A 44 14.24 -11.31 1.43
N GLY A 45 12.96 -11.27 1.07
CA GLY A 45 11.85 -11.49 2.01
C GLY A 45 11.36 -10.24 2.72
N THR A 46 11.76 -9.05 2.28
CA THR A 46 11.34 -7.76 2.85
C THR A 46 10.77 -6.85 1.75
N PHE A 47 9.75 -6.05 2.09
CA PHE A 47 9.24 -5.03 1.19
C PHE A 47 10.28 -3.92 0.94
N VAL A 48 10.40 -3.48 -0.30
CA VAL A 48 11.23 -2.34 -0.67
C VAL A 48 10.44 -1.38 -1.55
N TRP A 49 10.46 -0.10 -1.18
CA TRP A 49 9.87 0.98 -1.97
C TRP A 49 10.70 1.32 -3.21
N ALA A 50 10.05 1.87 -4.23
CA ALA A 50 10.67 2.25 -5.51
C ALA A 50 11.36 1.07 -6.22
N ASP A 51 10.80 -0.12 -6.00
CA ASP A 51 11.08 -1.34 -6.72
C ASP A 51 9.74 -1.92 -7.19
N GLU A 52 9.74 -2.98 -7.99
CA GLU A 52 8.54 -3.50 -8.62
C GLU A 52 8.41 -5.01 -8.42
N GLY A 53 7.18 -5.51 -8.46
CA GLY A 53 6.97 -6.94 -8.63
C GLY A 53 6.91 -7.78 -7.34
N PHE A 54 6.71 -7.18 -6.15
CA PHE A 54 6.62 -7.95 -4.90
C PHE A 54 5.61 -9.12 -5.00
N ALA A 55 4.48 -8.88 -5.66
CA ALA A 55 3.36 -9.81 -5.73
C ALA A 55 3.70 -11.10 -6.49
N ARG A 56 4.77 -11.12 -7.31
CA ARG A 56 5.24 -12.33 -8.00
C ARG A 56 5.79 -13.39 -7.05
N THR A 57 6.22 -12.96 -5.88
CA THR A 57 6.89 -13.80 -4.87
C THR A 57 6.21 -13.71 -3.50
N ALA A 58 5.03 -13.08 -3.45
CA ALA A 58 4.27 -12.88 -2.24
C ALA A 58 3.13 -13.90 -2.12
N GLU A 59 2.87 -14.33 -0.89
CA GLU A 59 1.74 -15.17 -0.51
C GLU A 59 0.98 -14.50 0.65
N GLU A 60 -0.29 -14.84 0.84
CA GLU A 60 -1.12 -14.34 1.95
C GLU A 60 -1.13 -12.80 2.10
N ILE A 61 -1.28 -12.07 0.99
CA ILE A 61 -1.37 -10.60 1.02
C ILE A 61 -2.63 -10.19 1.79
N HIS A 62 -2.44 -9.39 2.82
CA HIS A 62 -3.48 -8.93 3.72
C HIS A 62 -3.30 -7.45 4.07
N PHE A 63 -4.40 -6.73 4.23
CA PHE A 63 -4.40 -5.31 4.54
C PHE A 63 -5.23 -5.02 5.79
N THR A 64 -4.70 -4.18 6.66
CA THR A 64 -5.38 -3.72 7.87
C THR A 64 -5.14 -2.24 8.12
N ILE A 65 -6.07 -1.64 8.86
CA ILE A 65 -5.91 -0.32 9.45
C ILE A 65 -5.72 -0.54 10.96
N GLU A 66 -4.63 -0.03 11.52
CA GLU A 66 -4.20 -0.37 12.87
C GLU A 66 -3.80 0.84 13.72
N GLY A 67 -3.89 0.69 15.04
CA GLY A 67 -3.50 1.71 16.00
C GLY A 67 -4.49 2.87 16.10
N GLY A 68 -4.18 3.82 16.99
CA GLY A 68 -5.00 5.02 17.21
C GLY A 68 -4.94 6.01 16.03
N ASP A 69 -3.86 5.95 15.25
CA ASP A 69 -3.61 6.85 14.11
C ASP A 69 -4.14 6.27 12.78
N ASN A 70 -4.86 5.14 12.81
CA ASN A 70 -5.42 4.48 11.61
C ASN A 70 -4.36 4.15 10.54
N VAL A 71 -3.24 3.59 10.97
CA VAL A 71 -2.09 3.29 10.10
C VAL A 71 -2.43 2.18 9.10
N PRO A 72 -2.31 2.41 7.78
CA PRO A 72 -2.64 1.43 6.74
C PRO A 72 -1.48 0.45 6.51
N ILE A 73 -1.55 -0.74 7.10
CA ILE A 73 -0.50 -1.76 7.02
C ILE A 73 -0.83 -2.80 5.95
N LEU A 74 0.10 -3.00 5.01
CA LEU A 74 0.12 -4.15 4.11
C LEU A 74 1.01 -5.24 4.69
N ARG A 75 0.53 -6.48 4.76
CA ARG A 75 1.29 -7.67 5.15
C ARG A 75 1.29 -8.72 4.07
N ALA A 76 2.38 -9.46 3.96
CA ALA A 76 2.49 -10.63 3.10
C ALA A 76 3.58 -11.58 3.61
N GLN A 77 3.56 -12.82 3.13
CA GLN A 77 4.70 -13.72 3.17
C GLN A 77 5.53 -13.53 1.90
N LEU A 78 6.78 -13.06 2.01
CA LEU A 78 7.66 -12.78 0.88
C LEU A 78 8.78 -13.81 0.79
N ARG A 79 9.04 -14.33 -0.42
CA ARG A 79 10.11 -15.30 -0.64
C ARG A 79 11.50 -14.65 -0.56
N ASN A 80 12.39 -15.18 0.27
CA ASN A 80 13.79 -14.77 0.33
C ASN A 80 14.65 -15.48 -0.74
N ASN A 81 15.93 -15.10 -0.84
CA ASN A 81 16.87 -15.68 -1.83
C ASN A 81 17.17 -17.17 -1.58
N GLY A 82 16.96 -17.64 -0.34
CA GLY A 82 17.03 -19.06 0.02
C GLY A 82 15.79 -19.87 -0.38
N GLY A 83 14.74 -19.22 -0.86
CA GLY A 83 13.47 -19.84 -1.25
C GLY A 83 12.46 -19.99 -0.10
N GLU A 84 12.77 -19.52 1.10
CA GLU A 84 11.89 -19.56 2.27
C GLU A 84 10.94 -18.35 2.29
N LEU A 85 9.76 -18.51 2.87
CA LEU A 85 8.79 -17.43 3.05
C LEU A 85 9.06 -16.69 4.38
N GLN A 86 9.13 -15.37 4.32
CA GLN A 86 9.33 -14.48 5.47
C GLN A 86 8.10 -13.60 5.65
N GLN A 87 7.65 -13.41 6.89
CA GLN A 87 6.60 -12.43 7.16
C GLN A 87 7.18 -11.02 7.00
N ALA A 88 6.50 -10.22 6.19
CA ALA A 88 6.85 -8.82 5.99
C ALA A 88 5.59 -7.96 6.14
N ASP A 89 5.79 -6.77 6.68
CA ASP A 89 4.79 -5.72 6.76
C ASP A 89 5.38 -4.38 6.34
N ILE A 90 4.52 -3.50 5.83
CA ILE A 90 4.91 -2.17 5.42
C ILE A 90 3.75 -1.20 5.66
N ASN A 91 4.09 -0.02 6.18
CA ASN A 91 3.13 1.06 6.36
C ASN A 91 2.98 1.85 5.06
N LEU A 92 1.82 1.72 4.41
CA LEU A 92 1.55 2.38 3.14
C LEU A 92 1.56 3.92 3.26
N ALA A 93 1.29 4.47 4.44
CA ALA A 93 1.33 5.92 4.67
C ALA A 93 2.74 6.50 4.63
N GLU A 94 3.80 5.68 4.69
CA GLU A 94 5.18 6.18 4.66
C GLU A 94 5.52 6.92 3.35
N ARG A 95 4.97 6.45 2.22
CA ARG A 95 5.31 6.97 0.88
C ARG A 95 4.13 7.17 -0.05
N ILE A 96 2.92 6.83 0.37
CA ILE A 96 1.71 7.07 -0.42
C ILE A 96 0.95 8.25 0.17
N GLY A 97 0.59 9.20 -0.68
CA GLY A 97 -0.21 10.37 -0.33
C GLY A 97 -1.43 10.54 -1.22
N ASN A 98 -2.20 11.59 -0.94
CA ASN A 98 -3.30 12.05 -1.77
C ASN A 98 -2.97 13.42 -2.38
N ASP A 99 -3.00 13.53 -3.71
CA ASP A 99 -2.94 14.80 -4.44
C ASP A 99 -4.23 14.99 -5.25
N HIS A 100 -5.14 15.81 -4.70
CA HIS A 100 -6.41 16.18 -5.34
C HIS A 100 -7.20 14.99 -5.92
N GLY A 101 -7.40 13.95 -5.10
CA GLY A 101 -8.21 12.78 -5.46
C GLY A 101 -7.42 11.69 -6.18
N LYS A 102 -6.08 11.77 -6.20
CA LYS A 102 -5.20 10.79 -6.83
C LYS A 102 -4.15 10.31 -5.83
N PHE A 103 -3.90 9.00 -5.84
CA PHE A 103 -2.75 8.47 -5.14
C PHE A 103 -1.46 8.99 -5.77
N VAL A 104 -0.51 9.33 -4.92
CA VAL A 104 0.82 9.79 -5.30
C VAL A 104 1.86 9.06 -4.46
N PHE A 105 3.00 8.74 -5.08
CA PHE A 105 4.13 8.06 -4.46
C PHE A 105 5.34 9.01 -4.42
N GLU A 106 5.93 9.21 -3.24
CA GLU A 106 7.04 10.14 -2.97
C GLU A 106 8.20 9.47 -2.27
#